data_AF-A0AAD6XV95-F1
#
_entry.id   AF-A0AAD6XV95-F1
#
_cell.length_a   1.000
_cell.length_b   1.000
_cell.length_c   1.000
_cell.angle_alpha   90.00
_cell.angle_beta   90.00
_cell.angle_gamma   90.00
#
_symmetry.space_group_name_H-M   'P 1'
#
loop_
_entity.id
_entity.type
_entity.pdbx_description
1 polymer ?
#
loop_
_entity_poly.entity_id
_entity_poly.type
_entity_poly.pdbx_seq_one_letter_code
_entity_poly.pdbx_strand_id
1 'polypeptide(L)'
;MMAGIMSYFGRRDTKQSAREAIVGLRQQLQMIEKKEDHLQKKIEQELKIAKANAVSNKPLATSALKRKRANETQLEQLRGQQLQLEMQVNTLESANLNAETMAAMKKAAEVLQQIHSGMSVAKVDETMAAITEQREVANEITELISNPAGMDPIGDDELLNELHELEDEVLSERLAGADHVPIHMPDGASRAAERPVAVTEDDEEAALRQLQAEMAM
;
A
#
# COMPACT_ATOMS: atom_id res chain seq x y z
N MET A 1 59.05 -25.92 -9.31
CA MET A 1 58.01 -26.35 -8.33
C MET A 1 57.85 -25.19 -7.37
N MET A 2 56.75 -24.45 -7.29
CA MET A 2 55.37 -24.86 -7.08
C MET A 2 54.41 -23.90 -7.80
N ALA A 3 53.55 -24.42 -8.66
CA ALA A 3 52.40 -23.70 -9.20
C ALA A 3 51.28 -23.71 -8.15
N GLY A 4 50.68 -22.54 -7.92
CA GLY A 4 49.62 -22.33 -6.93
C GLY A 4 48.37 -23.14 -7.24
N ILE A 5 48.08 -24.11 -6.37
CA ILE A 5 46.81 -24.80 -6.25
C ILE A 5 45.88 -23.90 -5.43
N MET A 6 45.09 -23.03 -6.06
CA MET A 6 43.74 -22.67 -5.57
C MET A 6 43.06 -21.66 -6.50
N SER A 7 42.41 -22.18 -7.55
CA SER A 7 41.26 -21.50 -8.16
C SER A 7 40.35 -22.56 -8.76
N TYR A 8 39.85 -23.47 -7.91
CA TYR A 8 38.90 -24.52 -8.28
C TYR A 8 37.48 -24.28 -7.73
N PHE A 9 37.19 -23.06 -7.28
CA PHE A 9 35.81 -22.64 -7.06
C PHE A 9 35.30 -21.99 -8.35
N GLY A 10 34.77 -22.84 -9.24
CA GLY A 10 33.88 -22.39 -10.30
C GLY A 10 32.79 -21.52 -9.67
N ARG A 11 32.70 -20.26 -10.11
CA ARG A 11 31.58 -19.38 -9.79
C ARG A 11 30.30 -20.11 -10.20
N ARG A 12 29.58 -20.69 -9.24
CA ARG A 12 28.16 -21.01 -9.44
C ARG A 12 27.49 -19.74 -9.93
N ASP A 13 26.69 -19.84 -10.98
CA ASP A 13 25.91 -18.73 -11.49
C ASP A 13 25.09 -18.16 -10.33
N THR A 14 25.46 -16.95 -9.89
CA THR A 14 24.85 -16.30 -8.72
C THR A 14 23.36 -16.06 -8.95
N LYS A 15 22.93 -15.93 -10.22
CA LYS A 15 21.50 -15.85 -10.59
C LYS A 15 20.79 -17.17 -10.36
N GLN A 16 21.41 -18.29 -10.75
CA GLN A 16 20.84 -19.61 -10.53
C GLN A 16 20.73 -19.91 -9.02
N SER A 17 21.78 -19.58 -8.26
CA SER A 17 21.77 -19.72 -6.80
C SER A 17 20.70 -18.86 -6.13
N ALA A 18 20.46 -17.62 -6.60
CA ALA A 18 19.43 -16.75 -6.05
C ALA A 18 18.01 -17.27 -6.34
N ARG A 19 17.76 -17.77 -7.57
CA ARG A 19 16.47 -18.38 -7.94
C ARG A 19 16.19 -19.64 -7.12
N GLU A 20 17.17 -20.51 -6.96
CA GLU A 20 17.04 -21.71 -6.12
C GLU A 20 16.73 -21.35 -4.66
N ALA A 21 17.40 -20.33 -4.12
CA ALA A 21 17.12 -19.82 -2.77
C ALA A 21 15.70 -19.26 -2.63
N ILE A 22 15.23 -18.46 -3.59
CA ILE A 22 13.86 -17.92 -3.60
C ILE A 22 12.82 -19.05 -3.63
N VAL A 23 13.02 -20.08 -4.46
CA VAL A 23 12.14 -21.24 -4.52
C VAL A 23 12.11 -21.97 -3.18
N GLY A 24 13.28 -22.20 -2.57
CA GLY A 24 13.37 -22.83 -1.25
C GLY A 24 12.67 -22.04 -0.15
N LEU A 25 12.84 -20.71 -0.12
CA LEU A 25 12.15 -19.84 0.83
C LEU A 25 10.62 -19.88 0.65
N ARG A 26 10.14 -19.86 -0.60
CA ARG A 26 8.70 -19.99 -0.90
C ARG A 26 8.12 -21.35 -0.50
N GLN A 27 8.87 -22.42 -0.69
CA GLN A 27 8.47 -23.75 -0.20
C GLN A 27 8.37 -23.77 1.33
N GLN A 28 9.32 -23.14 2.03
CA GLN A 28 9.28 -23.02 3.48
C GLN A 28 8.08 -22.20 3.96
N LEU A 29 7.74 -21.11 3.27
CA LEU A 29 6.53 -20.31 3.54
C LEU A 29 5.26 -21.16 3.45
N GLN A 30 5.10 -21.94 2.37
CA GLN A 30 3.95 -22.85 2.23
C GLN A 30 3.87 -23.91 3.36
N MET A 31 5.01 -24.36 3.86
CA MET A 31 5.05 -25.29 4.99
C MET A 31 4.66 -24.61 6.31
N ILE A 32 5.05 -23.35 6.50
CA ILE A 32 4.64 -22.54 7.64
C ILE A 32 3.13 -22.32 7.60
N GLU A 33 2.57 -21.86 6.49
CA GLU A 33 1.11 -21.66 6.32
C GLU A 33 0.31 -22.91 6.71
N LYS A 34 0.68 -24.08 6.17
CA LYS A 34 0.03 -25.36 6.52
C LYS A 34 0.13 -25.69 8.01
N LYS A 35 1.24 -25.33 8.66
CA LYS A 35 1.46 -25.55 10.09
C LYS A 35 0.65 -24.57 10.93
N GLU A 36 0.50 -23.32 10.49
CA GLU A 36 -0.37 -22.34 11.12
C GLU A 36 -1.83 -22.79 11.10
N ASP A 37 -2.34 -23.25 9.96
CA ASP A 37 -3.68 -23.81 9.83
C ASP A 37 -3.91 -24.99 10.78
N HIS A 38 -2.91 -25.86 10.91
CA HIS A 38 -2.98 -27.00 11.83
C HIS A 38 -3.02 -26.54 13.29
N LEU A 39 -2.21 -25.55 13.68
CA LEU A 39 -2.21 -24.99 15.03
C LEU A 39 -3.50 -24.26 15.35
N GLN A 40 -4.07 -23.50 14.41
CA GLN A 40 -5.38 -22.84 14.57
C GLN A 40 -6.48 -23.86 14.86
N LYS A 41 -6.55 -24.95 14.08
CA LYS A 41 -7.50 -26.05 14.33
C LYS A 41 -7.32 -26.68 15.72
N LYS A 42 -6.07 -26.86 16.17
CA LYS A 42 -5.78 -27.34 17.53
C LYS A 42 -6.21 -26.36 18.61
N ILE A 43 -5.98 -25.06 18.42
CA ILE A 43 -6.41 -24.00 19.34
C ILE A 43 -7.93 -24.04 19.51
N GLU A 44 -8.67 -24.16 18.41
CA GLU A 44 -10.14 -24.27 18.43
C GLU A 44 -10.61 -25.54 19.14
N GLN A 45 -9.96 -26.68 18.91
CA GLN A 45 -10.28 -27.96 19.57
C GLN A 45 -10.08 -27.86 21.08
N GLU A 46 -8.94 -27.34 21.54
CA GLU A 46 -8.67 -27.16 22.97
C GLU A 46 -9.63 -26.16 23.61
N LEU A 47 -10.02 -25.11 22.88
CA LEU A 47 -11.04 -24.17 23.34
C LEU A 47 -12.41 -24.84 23.51
N LYS A 48 -12.81 -25.72 22.57
CA LYS A 48 -14.05 -26.51 22.67
C LYS A 48 -14.03 -27.43 23.89
N ILE A 49 -12.92 -28.15 24.12
CA ILE A 49 -12.73 -29.02 25.29
C ILE A 49 -12.80 -28.21 26.58
N ALA A 50 -12.14 -27.06 26.64
CA ALA A 50 -12.16 -26.18 27.80
C ALA A 50 -13.58 -25.68 28.12
N LYS A 51 -14.32 -25.23 27.10
CA LYS A 51 -15.72 -24.76 27.25
C LYS A 51 -16.64 -25.89 27.74
N ALA A 52 -16.54 -27.09 27.16
CA ALA A 52 -17.37 -28.23 27.52
C ALA A 52 -17.15 -28.70 28.97
N ASN A 53 -15.96 -28.48 29.53
CA ASN A 53 -15.57 -28.95 30.86
C ASN A 53 -15.47 -27.84 31.90
N ALA A 54 -15.82 -26.60 31.56
CA ALA A 54 -15.60 -25.42 32.40
C ALA A 54 -16.29 -25.51 33.77
N VAL A 55 -17.49 -26.11 33.81
CA VAL A 55 -18.31 -26.26 35.02
C VAL A 55 -18.20 -27.66 35.61
N SER A 56 -18.11 -28.68 34.77
CA SER A 56 -18.16 -30.10 35.17
C SER A 56 -16.80 -30.68 35.57
N ASN A 57 -15.70 -30.26 34.93
CA ASN A 57 -14.37 -30.82 35.17
C ASN A 57 -13.28 -29.75 35.02
N LYS A 58 -13.13 -28.95 36.08
CA LYS A 58 -12.19 -27.82 36.16
C LYS A 58 -10.72 -28.20 35.91
N PRO A 59 -10.18 -29.34 36.41
CA PRO A 59 -8.82 -29.77 36.07
C PRO A 59 -8.61 -30.02 34.57
N LEU A 60 -9.55 -30.69 33.90
CA LEU A 60 -9.47 -30.96 32.47
C LEU A 60 -9.55 -29.67 31.65
N ALA A 61 -10.48 -28.77 31.99
CA ALA A 61 -10.59 -27.46 31.35
C ALA A 61 -9.32 -26.63 31.49
N THR A 62 -8.71 -26.63 32.68
CA THR A 62 -7.44 -25.90 32.94
C THR A 62 -6.28 -26.48 32.12
N SER A 63 -6.21 -27.80 32.00
CA SER A 63 -5.20 -28.48 31.17
C SER A 63 -5.37 -28.15 29.68
N ALA A 64 -6.61 -28.12 29.18
CA ALA A 64 -6.91 -27.71 27.81
C ALA A 64 -6.53 -26.24 27.54
N LEU A 65 -6.82 -25.32 28.47
CA LEU A 65 -6.40 -23.92 28.34
C LEU A 65 -4.87 -23.76 28.32
N LYS A 66 -4.11 -24.58 29.07
CA LYS A 66 -2.64 -24.58 29.01
C LYS A 66 -2.14 -25.02 27.63
N ARG A 67 -2.70 -26.10 27.06
CA ARG A 67 -2.36 -26.56 25.70
C ARG A 67 -2.74 -25.53 24.63
N LYS A 68 -3.92 -24.91 24.76
CA LYS A 68 -4.34 -23.78 23.91
C LYS A 68 -3.29 -22.67 23.90
N ARG A 69 -2.89 -22.18 25.08
CA ARG A 69 -1.88 -21.11 25.18
C ARG A 69 -0.54 -21.51 24.58
N ALA A 70 -0.08 -22.74 24.78
CA ALA A 70 1.15 -23.22 24.16
C ALA A 70 1.08 -23.22 22.63
N ASN A 71 -0.05 -23.64 22.05
CA ASN A 71 -0.27 -23.58 20.61
C ASN A 71 -0.35 -22.13 20.09
N GLU A 72 -0.96 -21.22 20.84
CA GLU A 72 -1.00 -19.78 20.51
C GLU A 72 0.40 -19.16 20.48
N THR A 73 1.25 -19.48 21.48
CA THR A 73 2.65 -19.03 21.47
C THR A 73 3.40 -19.56 20.25
N GLN A 74 3.20 -20.82 19.89
CA GLN A 74 3.85 -21.40 18.69
C GLN A 74 3.33 -20.76 17.40
N LEU A 75 2.03 -20.47 17.31
CA LEU A 75 1.44 -19.80 16.15
C LEU A 75 2.05 -18.40 15.97
N GLU A 76 2.20 -17.64 17.05
CA GLU A 76 2.81 -16.31 17.00
C GLU A 76 4.27 -16.36 16.56
N GLN A 77 5.03 -17.35 17.03
CA GLN A 77 6.41 -17.57 16.60
C GLN A 77 6.49 -17.89 15.09
N LEU A 78 5.55 -18.69 14.55
CA LEU A 78 5.50 -19.00 13.13
C LEU A 78 5.18 -17.77 12.28
N ARG A 79 4.25 -16.91 12.73
CA ARG A 79 3.93 -15.65 12.04
C ARG A 79 5.13 -14.72 11.96
N GLY A 80 5.90 -14.63 13.05
CA GLY A 80 7.16 -13.89 13.05
C GLY A 80 8.19 -14.46 12.05
N GLN A 81 8.30 -15.79 11.97
CA GLN A 81 9.15 -16.45 10.98
C GLN A 81 8.67 -16.22 9.55
N GLN A 82 7.35 -16.23 9.32
CA GLN A 82 6.75 -15.95 8.02
C GLN A 82 7.15 -14.57 7.52
N LEU A 83 6.92 -13.52 8.33
CA LEU A 83 7.30 -12.14 8.01
C LEU A 83 8.79 -12.03 7.70
N GLN A 84 9.64 -12.71 8.48
CA GLN A 84 11.09 -12.71 8.24
C GLN A 84 11.47 -13.36 6.91
N LEU A 85 10.80 -14.45 6.51
CA LEU A 85 11.06 -15.12 5.24
C LEU A 85 10.54 -14.30 4.05
N GLU A 86 9.37 -13.68 4.16
CA GLU A 86 8.82 -12.77 3.15
C GLU A 86 9.76 -11.59 2.88
N MET A 87 10.28 -10.95 3.94
CA MET A 87 11.28 -9.88 3.80
C MET A 87 12.54 -10.38 3.08
N GLN A 88 13.01 -11.61 3.34
CA GLN A 88 14.17 -12.19 2.67
C GLN A 88 13.91 -12.46 1.18
N VAL A 89 12.71 -12.96 0.84
CA VAL A 89 12.31 -13.16 -0.56
C VAL A 89 12.34 -11.82 -1.31
N ASN A 90 11.69 -10.79 -0.76
CA ASN A 90 11.66 -9.45 -1.37
C ASN A 90 13.07 -8.85 -1.53
N THR A 91 13.94 -9.08 -0.54
CA THR A 91 15.34 -8.62 -0.58
C THR A 91 16.12 -9.32 -1.70
N LEU A 92 15.97 -10.64 -1.85
CA LEU A 92 16.64 -11.40 -2.90
C LEU A 92 16.14 -11.03 -4.30
N GLU A 93 14.83 -10.83 -4.45
CA GLU A 93 14.23 -10.38 -5.70
C GLU A 93 14.73 -8.98 -6.10
N SER A 94 14.76 -8.05 -5.15
CA SER A 94 15.30 -6.70 -5.34
C SER A 94 16.79 -6.75 -5.70
N ALA A 95 17.57 -7.57 -5.01
CA ALA A 95 18.99 -7.75 -5.31
C ALA A 95 19.21 -8.31 -6.72
N ASN A 96 18.37 -9.25 -7.17
CA ASN A 96 18.47 -9.81 -8.52
C ASN A 96 18.12 -8.76 -9.59
N LEU A 97 17.08 -7.94 -9.38
CA LEU A 97 16.74 -6.83 -10.27
C LEU A 97 17.87 -5.80 -10.35
N ASN A 98 18.43 -5.41 -9.20
CA ASN A 98 19.57 -4.48 -9.14
C ASN A 98 20.79 -5.04 -9.89
N ALA A 99 21.08 -6.33 -9.74
CA ALA A 99 22.17 -6.99 -10.47
C ALA A 99 21.95 -6.96 -11.99
N GLU A 100 20.70 -7.10 -12.45
CA GLU A 100 20.34 -7.00 -13.87
C GLU A 100 20.47 -5.58 -14.42
N THR A 101 20.01 -4.58 -13.67
CA THR A 101 20.20 -3.17 -14.02
C THR A 101 21.69 -2.84 -14.12
N MET A 102 22.50 -3.27 -13.15
CA MET A 102 23.95 -3.06 -13.18
C MET A 102 24.62 -3.74 -14.38
N ALA A 103 24.18 -4.94 -14.76
CA ALA A 103 24.68 -5.62 -15.94
C ALA A 103 24.33 -4.88 -17.24
N ALA A 104 23.09 -4.35 -17.34
CA ALA A 104 22.65 -3.54 -18.47
C ALA A 104 23.45 -2.22 -18.55
N MET A 105 23.63 -1.53 -17.43
CA MET A 105 24.45 -0.32 -17.34
C MET A 105 25.90 -0.58 -17.75
N LYS A 106 26.49 -1.70 -17.33
CA LYS A 106 27.85 -2.07 -17.73
C LYS A 106 27.95 -2.25 -19.26
N LYS A 107 26.98 -2.94 -19.86
CA LYS A 107 26.93 -3.12 -21.32
C LYS A 107 26.75 -1.79 -22.05
N ALA A 108 25.90 -0.89 -21.52
CA ALA A 108 25.74 0.45 -22.05
C ALA A 108 27.04 1.26 -21.97
N ALA A 109 27.76 1.20 -20.84
CA ALA A 109 29.05 1.85 -20.66
C ALA A 109 30.12 1.31 -21.63
N GLU A 110 30.16 -0.01 -21.87
CA GLU A 110 31.06 -0.62 -22.86
C GLU A 110 30.76 -0.13 -24.28
N VAL A 111 29.47 -0.04 -24.66
CA VAL A 111 29.05 0.51 -25.97
C VAL A 111 29.42 1.99 -26.08
N LEU A 112 29.16 2.79 -25.05
CA LEU A 112 29.55 4.20 -25.02
C LEU A 112 31.07 4.38 -25.14
N GLN A 113 31.85 3.53 -24.46
CA GLN A 113 33.31 3.53 -24.58
C GLN A 113 33.77 3.18 -26.00
N GLN A 114 33.11 2.23 -26.67
CA GLN A 114 33.39 1.90 -28.06
C GLN A 114 33.07 3.06 -29.00
N ILE A 115 31.89 3.68 -28.85
CA ILE A 115 31.50 4.88 -29.62
C ILE A 115 32.54 5.99 -29.43
N HIS A 116 32.94 6.28 -28.19
CA HIS A 116 33.93 7.31 -27.89
C HIS A 116 35.35 6.94 -28.36
N SER A 117 35.72 5.66 -28.34
CA SER A 117 37.03 5.21 -28.83
C SER A 117 37.22 5.37 -30.34
N GLY A 118 36.12 5.33 -31.11
CA GLY A 118 36.11 5.64 -32.55
C GLY A 118 36.03 7.15 -32.86
N MET A 119 35.72 7.96 -31.86
CA MET A 119 35.60 9.42 -31.92
C MET A 119 36.91 10.04 -31.42
N SER A 120 37.95 10.09 -32.26
CA SER A 120 39.22 10.72 -31.88
C SER A 120 39.01 12.17 -31.42
N VAL A 121 39.78 12.64 -30.44
CA VAL A 121 39.71 14.03 -29.90
C VAL A 121 39.68 15.07 -31.03
N ALA A 122 40.41 14.85 -32.12
CA ALA A 122 40.41 15.72 -33.29
C ALA A 122 39.05 15.82 -34.02
N LYS A 123 38.30 14.72 -34.12
CA LYS A 123 36.93 14.74 -34.69
C LYS A 123 35.93 15.34 -33.71
N VAL A 124 36.17 15.19 -32.40
CA VAL A 124 35.36 15.84 -31.36
C VAL A 124 35.55 17.35 -31.42
N ASP A 125 36.77 17.87 -31.58
CA ASP A 125 37.02 19.31 -31.72
C ASP A 125 36.33 19.90 -32.97
N GLU A 126 36.40 19.20 -34.11
CA GLU A 126 35.76 19.61 -35.37
C GLU A 126 34.21 19.58 -35.26
N THR A 127 33.66 18.54 -34.63
CA THR A 127 32.22 18.47 -34.37
C THR A 127 31.75 19.44 -33.29
N MET A 128 32.56 19.74 -32.27
CA MET A 128 32.24 20.74 -31.25
C MET A 128 32.26 22.16 -31.83
N ALA A 129 33.16 22.45 -32.77
CA ALA A 129 33.14 23.70 -33.54
C ALA A 129 31.85 23.82 -34.36
N ALA A 130 31.50 22.79 -35.13
CA ALA A 130 30.26 22.75 -35.91
C ALA A 130 28.99 22.79 -35.03
N ILE A 131 29.00 22.15 -33.85
CA ILE A 131 27.89 22.20 -32.89
C ILE A 131 27.76 23.59 -32.27
N THR A 132 28.86 24.27 -31.96
CA THR A 132 28.81 25.64 -31.41
C THR A 132 28.19 26.59 -32.43
N GLU A 133 28.59 26.48 -33.69
CA GLU A 133 28.00 27.22 -34.82
C GLU A 133 26.51 26.88 -35.00
N GLN A 134 26.14 25.59 -34.99
CA GLN A 134 24.74 25.17 -35.10
C GLN A 134 23.91 25.53 -33.87
N ARG A 135 24.50 25.61 -32.67
CA ARG A 135 23.83 26.04 -31.44
C ARG A 135 23.57 27.54 -31.46
N GLU A 136 24.47 28.34 -32.03
CA GLU A 136 24.21 29.77 -32.28
C GLU A 136 23.04 29.94 -33.26
N VAL A 137 23.03 29.18 -34.36
CA VAL A 137 21.90 29.16 -35.32
C VAL A 137 20.60 28.68 -34.65
N ALA A 138 20.66 27.62 -33.85
CA ALA A 138 19.49 27.10 -33.14
C ALA A 138 18.98 28.08 -32.08
N ASN A 139 19.86 28.78 -31.36
CA ASN A 139 19.48 29.85 -30.43
C ASN A 139 18.86 31.03 -31.17
N GLU A 140 19.37 31.41 -32.34
CA GLU A 140 18.77 32.45 -33.18
C GLU A 140 17.38 32.02 -33.66
N ILE A 141 17.21 30.76 -34.07
CA ILE A 141 15.92 30.17 -34.44
C ILE A 141 14.98 30.07 -33.22
N THR A 142 15.45 29.62 -32.07
CA THR A 142 14.67 29.55 -30.84
C THR A 142 14.32 30.94 -30.34
N GLU A 143 15.18 31.95 -30.45
CA GLU A 143 14.83 33.34 -30.13
C GLU A 143 13.78 33.88 -31.10
N LEU A 144 13.85 33.51 -32.38
CA LEU A 144 12.84 33.85 -33.40
C LEU A 144 11.52 33.06 -33.26
N ILE A 145 11.54 31.83 -32.76
CA ILE A 145 10.38 30.94 -32.59
C ILE A 145 9.75 31.02 -31.19
N SER A 146 10.55 31.31 -30.16
CA SER A 146 10.16 31.50 -28.76
C SER A 146 9.84 32.95 -28.44
N ASN A 147 10.15 33.89 -29.33
CA ASN A 147 9.51 35.20 -29.38
C ASN A 147 8.56 35.37 -30.61
N PRO A 148 7.58 34.48 -30.84
CA PRO A 148 6.42 34.85 -31.65
C PRO A 148 5.64 35.81 -30.75
N ALA A 149 5.69 37.10 -31.06
CA ALA A 149 5.08 38.16 -30.24
C ALA A 149 3.78 37.70 -29.53
N GLY A 150 3.87 37.45 -28.22
CA GLY A 150 2.71 37.28 -27.34
C GLY A 150 2.28 35.86 -26.90
N MET A 151 3.17 34.87 -26.75
CA MET A 151 2.83 33.69 -25.92
C MET A 151 3.53 33.74 -24.56
N ASP A 152 2.74 33.99 -23.52
CA ASP A 152 3.17 33.91 -22.12
C ASP A 152 3.31 32.44 -21.66
N PRO A 153 4.20 32.15 -20.70
CA PRO A 153 4.27 30.84 -20.06
C PRO A 153 2.93 30.50 -19.38
N ILE A 154 2.51 29.23 -19.49
CA ILE A 154 1.36 28.71 -18.74
C ILE A 154 1.59 28.98 -17.25
N GLY A 155 0.70 29.76 -16.65
CA GLY A 155 0.84 30.25 -15.28
C GLY A 155 0.50 29.18 -14.26
N ASP A 156 1.16 29.24 -13.09
CA ASP A 156 0.91 28.35 -11.95
C ASP A 156 -0.57 28.33 -11.51
N ASP A 157 -1.33 29.40 -11.80
CA ASP A 157 -2.76 29.52 -11.50
C ASP A 157 -3.64 28.57 -12.32
N GLU A 158 -3.24 28.24 -13.56
CA GLU A 158 -3.98 27.29 -14.41
C GLU A 158 -3.80 25.85 -13.90
N LEU A 159 -2.59 25.52 -13.44
CA LEU A 159 -2.26 24.24 -12.81
C LEU A 159 -2.94 24.06 -11.45
N LEU A 160 -3.09 25.12 -10.68
CA LEU A 160 -3.78 25.09 -9.38
C LEU A 160 -5.28 24.80 -9.52
N ASN A 161 -5.91 25.32 -10.58
CA ASN A 161 -7.32 25.01 -10.86
C ASN A 161 -7.53 23.56 -11.29
N GLU A 162 -6.64 23.02 -12.14
CA GLU A 162 -6.69 21.61 -12.54
C GLU A 162 -6.49 20.67 -11.33
N LEU A 163 -5.60 21.04 -10.39
CA LEU A 163 -5.41 20.30 -9.15
C LEU A 163 -6.68 20.29 -8.28
N HIS A 164 -7.38 21.41 -8.19
CA HIS A 164 -8.61 21.52 -7.39
C HIS A 164 -9.74 20.65 -7.96
N GLU A 165 -9.89 20.60 -9.28
CA GLU A 165 -10.88 19.73 -9.92
C GLU A 165 -10.62 18.23 -9.63
N LEU A 166 -9.35 17.82 -9.59
CA LEU A 166 -8.96 16.44 -9.22
C LEU A 166 -9.27 16.11 -7.75
N GLU A 167 -9.09 17.08 -6.84
CA GLU A 167 -9.40 16.88 -5.41
C GLU A 167 -10.90 16.64 -5.17
N ASP A 168 -11.75 17.39 -5.87
CA ASP A 168 -13.21 17.28 -5.77
C ASP A 168 -13.72 15.92 -6.29
N GLU A 169 -13.15 15.41 -7.40
CA GLU A 169 -13.50 14.09 -7.92
C GLU A 169 -13.19 12.97 -6.91
N VAL A 170 -12.01 13.02 -6.27
CA VAL A 170 -11.59 12.02 -5.27
C VAL A 170 -12.45 12.09 -4.01
N LEU A 171 -12.83 13.29 -3.56
CA LEU A 171 -13.67 13.47 -2.40
C LEU A 171 -15.09 12.94 -2.64
N SER A 172 -15.64 13.21 -3.83
CA SER A 172 -16.94 12.70 -4.28
C SER A 172 -16.98 11.17 -4.30
N GLU A 173 -15.94 10.52 -4.83
CA GLU A 173 -15.84 9.06 -4.85
C GLU A 173 -15.77 8.45 -3.44
N ARG A 174 -15.05 9.08 -2.51
CA ARG A 174 -14.99 8.65 -1.10
C ARG A 174 -16.33 8.79 -0.38
N LEU A 175 -17.08 9.84 -0.67
CA LEU A 175 -18.39 10.08 -0.06
C LEU A 175 -19.47 9.17 -0.63
N ALA A 176 -19.40 8.84 -1.93
CA ALA A 176 -20.31 7.89 -2.58
C ALA A 176 -20.21 6.47 -2.00
N GLY A 177 -19.10 6.10 -1.36
CA GLY A 177 -18.91 4.82 -0.68
C GLY A 177 -19.46 4.74 0.75
N ALA A 178 -19.92 5.83 1.35
CA ALA A 178 -20.42 5.88 2.73
C ALA A 178 -21.94 5.70 2.79
N ASP A 179 -22.41 4.46 2.62
CA ASP A 179 -23.84 4.13 2.68
C ASP A 179 -24.34 4.07 4.14
N HIS A 180 -25.00 5.15 4.56
CA HIS A 180 -25.91 5.34 5.71
C HIS A 180 -25.38 5.26 7.16
N VAL A 181 -25.51 6.39 7.86
CA VAL A 181 -25.35 6.49 9.33
C VAL A 181 -26.62 5.95 10.02
N PRO A 182 -26.53 5.01 10.98
CA PRO A 182 -27.71 4.47 11.67
C PRO A 182 -28.40 5.53 12.53
N ILE A 183 -29.67 5.83 12.23
CA ILE A 183 -30.52 6.64 13.11
C ILE A 183 -31.01 5.74 14.26
N HIS A 184 -30.45 5.92 15.46
CA HIS A 184 -30.98 5.28 16.67
C HIS A 184 -32.16 6.11 17.22
N MET A 185 -33.38 5.58 17.13
CA MET A 185 -34.48 5.98 18.01
C MET A 185 -34.45 5.11 19.28
N PRO A 186 -34.65 5.68 20.49
CA PRO A 186 -34.65 4.91 21.74
C PRO A 186 -35.90 4.03 21.87
N ASP A 187 -35.69 2.85 22.43
CA ASP A 187 -36.63 1.74 22.52
C ASP A 187 -37.62 1.95 23.68
N GLY A 188 -38.91 2.15 23.37
CA GLY A 188 -39.93 2.35 24.41
C GLY A 188 -41.25 2.98 23.97
N ALA A 189 -41.96 2.40 23.00
CA ALA A 189 -43.38 2.68 22.83
C ALA A 189 -44.11 1.46 22.26
N SER A 190 -44.48 0.54 23.14
CA SER A 190 -45.43 -0.53 22.84
C SER A 190 -46.80 0.07 22.51
N ARG A 191 -47.29 -0.27 21.32
CA ARG A 191 -48.62 -0.02 20.74
C ARG A 191 -49.75 -0.15 21.77
N ALA A 192 -50.43 0.96 22.08
CA ALA A 192 -51.75 0.97 22.72
C ALA A 192 -52.81 1.41 21.71
N ALA A 193 -53.94 0.71 21.72
CA ALA A 193 -55.05 0.88 20.80
C ALA A 193 -55.83 2.19 21.00
N GLU A 194 -56.31 2.70 19.87
CA GLU A 194 -57.24 3.80 19.54
C GLU A 194 -58.13 4.42 20.65
N ARG A 195 -58.12 5.77 20.70
CA ARG A 195 -59.33 6.63 20.67
C ARG A 195 -59.02 7.95 19.96
N PRO A 196 -59.87 8.44 19.03
CA PRO A 196 -59.68 9.77 18.44
C PRO A 196 -60.26 10.82 19.39
N VAL A 197 -59.44 11.78 19.83
CA VAL A 197 -59.92 13.02 20.45
C VAL A 197 -59.70 14.12 19.42
N ALA A 198 -60.79 14.60 18.84
CA ALA A 198 -60.78 15.78 17.99
C ALA A 198 -60.46 16.99 18.85
N VAL A 199 -59.31 17.63 18.61
CA VAL A 199 -58.95 18.92 19.19
C VAL A 199 -59.75 19.98 18.41
N THR A 200 -60.54 20.78 19.11
CA THR A 200 -61.34 21.86 18.52
C THR A 200 -60.55 23.17 18.50
N GLU A 201 -60.84 24.05 17.54
CA GLU A 201 -60.17 25.37 17.36
C GLU A 201 -60.16 26.24 18.63
N ASP A 202 -61.10 26.04 19.56
CA ASP A 202 -61.13 26.68 20.89
C ASP A 202 -59.89 26.37 21.76
N ASP A 203 -59.29 25.18 21.63
CA ASP A 203 -58.11 24.78 22.40
C ASP A 203 -56.84 25.48 21.89
N GLU A 204 -56.76 25.72 20.58
CA GLU A 204 -55.65 26.44 19.96
C GLU A 204 -55.70 27.94 20.28
N GLU A 205 -56.90 28.53 20.27
CA GLU A 205 -57.09 29.96 20.58
C GLU A 205 -56.80 30.28 22.06
N ALA A 206 -57.12 29.34 22.97
CA ALA A 206 -56.78 29.44 24.39
C ALA A 206 -55.25 29.38 24.62
N ALA A 207 -54.55 28.50 23.91
CA ALA A 207 -53.09 28.38 23.99
C ALA A 207 -52.38 29.64 23.44
N LEU A 208 -52.90 30.22 22.35
CA LEU A 208 -52.39 31.46 21.77
C LEU A 208 -52.56 32.67 22.71
N ARG A 209 -53.69 32.78 23.42
CA ARG A 209 -53.89 33.87 24.40
C ARG A 209 -52.94 33.75 25.60
N GLN A 210 -52.67 32.55 26.09
CA GLN A 210 -51.70 32.34 27.17
C GLN A 210 -50.30 32.79 26.76
N LEU A 211 -49.87 32.42 25.55
CA LEU A 211 -48.54 32.77 25.04
C LEU A 211 -48.40 34.28 24.77
N GLN A 212 -49.47 34.96 24.36
CA GLN A 212 -49.48 36.42 24.21
C GLN A 212 -49.47 37.17 25.55
N ALA A 213 -50.14 36.64 26.58
CA ALA A 213 -50.14 37.23 27.92
C ALA A 213 -48.76 37.10 28.61
N GLU A 214 -48.02 36.03 28.33
CA GLU A 214 -46.68 35.78 28.88
C GLU A 214 -45.59 36.67 28.24
N MET A 215 -45.84 37.16 27.02
CA MET A 215 -44.94 38.06 26.27
C MET A 215 -45.18 39.55 26.54
N ALA A 216 -46.24 39.90 27.28
CA ALA A 216 -46.66 41.28 27.55
C ALA A 216 -46.43 41.74 29.02
N MET A 217 -45.78 40.92 29.85
CA MET A 217 -45.14 41.33 31.11
C MET A 217 -43.62 41.44 30.92
#